data_AF-A0A7S3PRA9-F1
#
_entry.id   AF-A0A7S3PRA9-F1
#
_cell.length_a   1.000
_cell.length_b   1.000
_cell.length_c   1.000
_cell.angle_alpha   90.00
_cell.angle_beta   90.00
_cell.angle_gamma   90.00
#
_symmetry.space_group_name_H-M   'P 1'
#
loop_
_entity.id
_entity.type
_entity.pdbx_description
1 polymer ?
#
loop_
_entity_poly.entity_id
_entity_poly.type
_entity_poly.pdbx_seq_one_letter_code
_entity_poly.pdbx_strand_id
1 'polypeptide(L)'
;MWPNRNFWQKDHVLVQTPFKNYTVTDTKTFFEDIGFKQGHKMVESTRRLVSNLPAPEVDVYLMLGDQVKTPSTYIYSQGDEKSWFKYDPKIVYGNGDGVVNKVSLHAADKWKNEQKQQFISKTFEGIEHTKLVQHQPIIDQFIKNLYPEGMSATINLKHHDFNAALS
;
A
#
# COMPACT_ATOMS: atom_id res chain seq x y z
N MET A 1 -7.24 5.12 -1.04
CA MET A 1 -6.15 6.14 -1.10
C MET A 1 -5.68 6.24 -2.54
N TRP A 2 -5.22 7.41 -3.01
CA TRP A 2 -4.75 7.60 -4.39
C TRP A 2 -3.23 7.42 -4.49
N PRO A 3 -2.69 6.81 -5.57
CA PRO A 3 -1.24 6.68 -5.76
C PRO A 3 -0.51 8.04 -5.72
N ASN A 4 0.59 8.09 -4.98
CA ASN A 4 1.39 9.30 -4.86
C ASN A 4 2.43 9.39 -5.99
N ARG A 5 2.32 10.44 -6.80
CA ARG A 5 3.18 10.73 -7.96
C ARG A 5 4.68 10.88 -7.66
N ASN A 6 5.06 11.05 -6.38
CA ASN A 6 6.45 11.15 -5.97
C ASN A 6 7.11 9.76 -5.84
N PHE A 7 6.31 8.69 -5.74
CA PHE A 7 6.79 7.31 -5.61
C PHE A 7 6.51 6.47 -6.84
N TRP A 8 5.36 6.67 -7.47
CA TRP A 8 4.98 5.96 -8.68
C TRP A 8 5.64 6.55 -9.91
N GLN A 9 6.12 5.68 -10.82
CA GLN A 9 6.69 6.11 -12.09
C GLN A 9 5.63 6.87 -12.91
N LYS A 10 6.05 7.96 -13.56
CA LYS A 10 5.11 8.86 -14.27
C LYS A 10 4.45 8.20 -15.48
N ASP A 11 5.12 7.24 -16.09
CA ASP A 11 4.69 6.46 -17.24
C ASP A 11 4.02 5.13 -16.86
N HIS A 12 3.94 4.79 -15.56
CA HIS A 12 3.18 3.63 -15.11
C HIS A 12 1.69 3.84 -15.38
N VAL A 13 1.12 3.00 -16.23
CA VAL A 13 -0.30 3.01 -16.56
C VAL A 13 -1.10 2.35 -15.45
N LEU A 14 -1.94 3.13 -14.77
CA LEU A 14 -2.85 2.63 -13.73
C LEU A 14 -4.15 2.11 -14.34
N VAL A 15 -4.66 2.81 -15.34
CA VAL A 15 -5.89 2.45 -16.05
C VAL A 15 -5.67 2.57 -17.55
N GLN A 16 -6.01 1.53 -18.29
CA GLN A 16 -5.96 1.49 -19.74
C GLN A 16 -7.36 1.31 -20.29
N THR A 17 -7.70 2.08 -21.31
CA THR A 17 -8.96 1.98 -22.07
C THR A 17 -8.65 1.98 -23.57
N PRO A 18 -9.62 1.68 -24.47
CA PRO A 18 -9.40 1.79 -25.91
C PRO A 18 -9.11 3.23 -26.38
N PHE A 19 -9.48 4.22 -25.56
CA PHE A 19 -9.42 5.64 -25.91
C PHE A 19 -8.20 6.33 -25.30
N LYS A 20 -7.76 5.88 -24.12
CA LYS A 20 -6.77 6.58 -23.30
C LYS A 20 -6.13 5.69 -22.24
N ASN A 21 -4.86 5.98 -21.95
CA ASN A 21 -4.15 5.51 -20.77
C ASN A 21 -4.11 6.61 -19.70
N TYR A 22 -4.33 6.22 -18.45
CA TYR A 22 -4.25 7.10 -17.29
C TYR A 22 -3.09 6.67 -16.40
N THR A 23 -2.21 7.63 -16.12
CA THR A 23 -1.08 7.52 -15.20
C THR A 23 -1.36 8.30 -13.91
N VAL A 24 -0.41 8.29 -12.97
CA VAL A 24 -0.47 9.19 -11.81
C VAL A 24 -0.52 10.67 -12.16
N THR A 25 -0.06 11.06 -13.35
CA THR A 25 -0.12 12.45 -13.81
C THR A 25 -1.48 12.84 -14.38
N ASP A 26 -2.32 11.87 -14.74
CA ASP A 26 -3.64 12.08 -15.36
C ASP A 26 -4.78 12.16 -14.35
N THR A 27 -4.47 12.28 -13.04
CA THR A 27 -5.44 12.22 -11.94
C THR A 27 -6.66 13.13 -12.18
N LYS A 28 -6.45 14.38 -12.62
CA LYS A 28 -7.55 15.31 -12.91
C LYS A 28 -8.46 14.77 -14.00
N THR A 29 -7.85 14.39 -15.13
CA THR A 29 -8.58 13.92 -16.31
C THR A 29 -9.33 12.63 -16.02
N PHE A 30 -8.72 11.68 -15.30
CA PHE A 30 -9.37 10.46 -14.86
C PHE A 30 -10.68 10.75 -14.09
N PHE A 31 -10.63 11.65 -13.09
CA PHE A 31 -11.81 12.00 -12.31
C PHE A 31 -12.87 12.76 -13.12
N GLU A 32 -12.47 13.52 -14.13
CA GLU A 32 -13.40 14.18 -15.06
C GLU A 32 -14.10 13.15 -15.95
N ASP A 33 -13.36 12.19 -16.51
CA ASP A 33 -13.84 11.19 -17.47
C ASP A 33 -14.79 10.15 -16.82
N ILE A 34 -14.59 9.84 -15.53
CA ILE A 34 -15.54 8.99 -14.78
C ILE A 34 -16.73 9.77 -14.18
N GLY A 35 -16.82 11.08 -14.44
CA GLY A 35 -17.91 11.93 -13.93
C GLY A 35 -17.81 12.29 -12.44
N PHE A 36 -16.68 12.04 -11.78
CA PHE A 36 -16.48 12.31 -10.34
C PHE A 36 -15.46 13.44 -10.09
N LYS A 37 -15.75 14.63 -10.62
CA LYS A 37 -14.87 15.82 -10.55
C LYS A 37 -14.44 16.21 -9.13
N GLN A 38 -15.28 15.95 -8.12
CA GLN A 38 -14.97 16.24 -6.73
C GLN A 38 -13.78 15.38 -6.22
N GLY A 39 -13.61 14.16 -6.74
CA GLY A 39 -12.53 13.27 -6.36
C GLY A 39 -11.15 13.89 -6.57
N HIS A 40 -10.93 14.57 -7.70
CA HIS A 40 -9.67 15.28 -7.94
C HIS A 40 -9.39 16.36 -6.89
N LYS A 41 -10.42 17.13 -6.50
CA LYS A 41 -10.28 18.17 -5.46
C LYS A 41 -9.91 17.56 -4.11
N MET A 42 -10.50 16.41 -3.76
CA MET A 42 -10.18 15.68 -2.52
C MET A 42 -8.71 15.21 -2.53
N VAL A 43 -8.23 14.65 -3.65
CA VAL A 43 -6.83 14.24 -3.80
C VAL A 43 -5.88 15.45 -3.68
N GLU A 44 -6.18 16.56 -4.37
CA GLU A 44 -5.32 17.74 -4.32
C GLU A 44 -5.30 18.40 -2.93
N SER A 45 -6.44 18.43 -2.24
CA SER A 45 -6.53 19.00 -0.88
C SER A 45 -5.70 18.24 0.15
N THR A 46 -5.52 16.93 -0.04
CA THR A 46 -4.77 16.05 0.89
C THR A 46 -3.32 15.83 0.44
N ARG A 47 -2.97 16.14 -0.82
CA ARG A 47 -1.67 15.84 -1.41
C ARG A 47 -0.49 16.32 -0.57
N ARG A 48 -0.56 17.54 -0.04
CA ARG A 48 0.56 18.17 0.69
C ARG A 48 0.87 17.47 2.01
N LEU A 49 -0.13 16.85 2.64
CA LEU A 49 0.01 16.18 3.95
C LEU A 49 1.03 15.03 3.91
N VAL A 50 1.16 14.36 2.77
CA VAL A 50 1.97 13.13 2.63
C VAL A 50 2.92 13.16 1.42
N SER A 51 3.02 14.30 0.73
CA SER A 51 3.74 14.40 -0.55
C SER A 51 5.22 14.02 -0.45
N ASN A 52 5.95 14.57 0.52
CA ASN A 52 7.39 14.36 0.64
C ASN A 52 7.76 13.24 1.62
N LEU A 53 6.76 12.69 2.33
CA LEU A 53 6.92 11.65 3.34
C LEU A 53 8.19 11.87 4.20
N PRO A 54 8.27 12.98 4.95
CA PRO A 54 9.46 13.29 5.73
C PRO A 54 9.74 12.19 6.76
N ALA A 55 11.01 11.96 7.06
CA ALA A 55 11.40 11.02 8.10
C ALA A 55 10.80 11.44 9.46
N PRO A 56 10.30 10.50 10.27
CA PRO A 56 9.59 10.83 11.51
C PRO A 56 10.51 11.19 12.68
N GLU A 57 11.84 11.14 12.51
CA GLU A 57 12.85 11.50 13.52
C GLU A 57 12.75 10.68 14.83
N VAL A 58 12.28 9.44 14.71
CA VAL A 58 12.20 8.44 15.77
C VAL A 58 12.72 7.10 15.26
N ASP A 59 12.99 6.15 16.16
CA ASP A 59 13.30 4.79 15.74
C ASP A 59 12.08 4.19 15.02
N VAL A 60 12.30 3.67 13.82
CA VAL A 60 11.27 3.09 12.96
C VAL A 60 11.54 1.61 12.77
N TYR A 61 10.53 0.80 13.07
CA TYR A 61 10.48 -0.62 12.77
C TYR A 61 9.37 -0.87 11.75
N LEU A 62 9.75 -1.00 10.48
CA LEU A 62 8.83 -1.23 9.37
C LEU A 62 8.69 -2.73 9.11
N MET A 63 7.47 -3.25 9.17
CA MET A 63 7.15 -4.65 8.88
C MET A 63 6.13 -4.70 7.75
N LEU A 64 6.46 -5.41 6.66
CA LEU A 64 5.69 -5.40 5.41
C LEU A 64 5.39 -6.82 4.95
N GLY A 65 4.22 -7.03 4.36
CA GLY A 65 3.97 -8.17 3.46
C GLY A 65 4.55 -7.87 2.07
N ASP A 66 5.00 -8.88 1.34
CA ASP A 66 5.41 -8.76 -0.07
C ASP A 66 5.22 -10.11 -0.78
N GLN A 67 5.48 -10.18 -2.09
CA GLN A 67 5.36 -11.38 -2.92
C GLN A 67 3.92 -11.92 -3.04
N VAL A 68 2.92 -11.07 -2.87
CA VAL A 68 1.51 -11.36 -3.11
C VAL A 68 1.06 -10.62 -4.37
N LYS A 69 0.34 -11.33 -5.26
CA LYS A 69 -0.22 -10.73 -6.48
C LYS A 69 -1.12 -9.54 -6.11
N THR A 70 -0.71 -8.35 -6.51
CA THR A 70 -1.39 -7.09 -6.15
C THR A 70 -1.81 -6.34 -7.41
N PRO A 71 -3.07 -5.88 -7.54
CA PRO A 71 -3.51 -5.11 -8.71
C PRO A 71 -2.58 -3.93 -9.01
N SER A 72 -2.15 -3.80 -10.26
CA SER A 72 -1.17 -2.78 -10.70
C SER A 72 -1.70 -1.95 -11.87
N THR A 73 -2.43 -2.57 -12.78
CA THR A 73 -3.10 -1.91 -13.91
C THR A 73 -4.48 -2.52 -14.14
N TYR A 74 -5.48 -1.68 -14.40
CA TYR A 74 -6.83 -2.08 -14.78
C TYR A 74 -7.04 -1.80 -16.26
N ILE A 75 -7.35 -2.83 -17.05
CA ILE A 75 -7.56 -2.74 -18.50
C ILE A 75 -9.05 -2.89 -18.80
N TYR A 76 -9.68 -1.81 -19.24
CA TYR A 76 -11.06 -1.80 -19.71
C TYR A 76 -11.08 -1.97 -21.22
N SER A 77 -11.85 -2.93 -21.72
CA SER A 77 -12.01 -3.21 -23.16
C SER A 77 -13.46 -3.04 -23.65
N GLN A 78 -14.39 -2.76 -22.74
CA GLN A 78 -15.81 -2.60 -23.02
C GLN A 78 -16.28 -1.18 -22.67
N GLY A 79 -17.43 -0.81 -23.23
CA GLY A 79 -18.02 0.52 -23.09
C GLY A 79 -17.43 1.56 -24.03
N ASP A 80 -18.06 2.74 -24.03
CA ASP A 80 -17.59 3.93 -24.74
C ASP A 80 -16.83 4.89 -23.80
N GLU A 81 -16.38 6.03 -24.32
CA GLU A 81 -15.65 7.06 -23.57
C GLU A 81 -16.34 7.52 -22.27
N LYS A 82 -17.67 7.38 -22.17
CA LYS A 82 -18.48 7.84 -21.04
C LYS A 82 -19.01 6.70 -20.16
N SER A 83 -18.69 5.45 -20.47
CA SER A 83 -19.27 4.28 -19.80
C SER A 83 -18.29 3.13 -19.56
N TRP A 84 -17.06 3.18 -20.05
CA TRP A 84 -16.05 2.13 -19.85
C TRP A 84 -15.89 1.73 -18.37
N PHE A 85 -15.94 2.70 -17.46
CA PHE A 85 -15.79 2.49 -16.01
C PHE A 85 -16.95 1.73 -15.36
N LYS A 86 -18.02 1.42 -16.10
CA LYS A 86 -19.17 0.63 -15.63
C LYS A 86 -18.99 -0.89 -15.85
N TYR A 87 -17.96 -1.30 -16.57
CA TYR A 87 -17.68 -2.69 -16.88
C TYR A 87 -16.53 -3.23 -16.04
N ASP A 88 -16.41 -4.55 -15.94
CA ASP A 88 -15.29 -5.16 -15.22
C ASP A 88 -13.99 -5.07 -16.05
N PRO A 89 -12.89 -4.59 -15.46
CA PRO A 89 -11.60 -4.58 -16.11
C PRO A 89 -10.91 -5.95 -16.04
N LYS A 90 -10.04 -6.22 -17.00
CA LYS A 90 -8.96 -7.20 -16.81
C LYS A 90 -7.89 -6.58 -15.89
N ILE A 91 -7.49 -7.32 -14.87
CA ILE A 91 -6.48 -6.87 -13.91
C ILE A 91 -5.10 -7.42 -14.29
N VAL A 92 -4.10 -6.54 -14.36
CA VAL A 92 -2.69 -6.91 -14.41
C VAL A 92 -2.13 -6.77 -13.00
N TYR A 93 -1.47 -7.84 -12.54
CA TYR A 93 -0.93 -7.93 -11.20
C TYR A 93 0.56 -7.62 -11.20
N GLY A 94 0.98 -6.80 -10.23
CA GLY A 94 2.37 -6.63 -9.84
C GLY A 94 2.61 -7.26 -8.47
N ASN A 95 3.73 -6.87 -7.86
CA ASN A 95 4.11 -7.31 -6.52
C ASN A 95 3.57 -6.36 -5.42
N GLY A 96 3.30 -6.90 -4.24
CA GLY A 96 2.81 -6.20 -3.05
C GLY A 96 2.30 -7.18 -1.99
N ASP A 97 1.38 -6.72 -1.15
CA ASP A 97 0.74 -7.53 -0.10
C ASP A 97 -0.70 -7.98 -0.44
N GLY A 98 -1.07 -7.92 -1.73
CA GLY A 98 -2.41 -8.24 -2.22
C GLY A 98 -3.36 -7.02 -2.28
N VAL A 99 -3.02 -5.92 -1.59
CA VAL A 99 -3.79 -4.65 -1.64
C VAL A 99 -2.89 -3.47 -1.99
N VAL A 100 -1.73 -3.36 -1.34
CA VAL A 100 -0.78 -2.27 -1.47
C VAL A 100 0.41 -2.73 -2.30
N ASN A 101 0.69 -2.03 -3.40
CA ASN A 101 1.81 -2.37 -4.26
C ASN A 101 3.16 -2.14 -3.55
N LYS A 102 4.15 -2.95 -3.93
CA LYS A 102 5.53 -2.86 -3.44
C LYS A 102 6.11 -1.44 -3.49
N VAL A 103 5.83 -0.69 -4.56
CA VAL A 103 6.26 0.72 -4.70
C VAL A 103 5.79 1.59 -3.53
N SER A 104 4.55 1.38 -3.07
CA SER A 104 3.99 2.12 -1.94
C SER A 104 4.49 1.58 -0.60
N LEU A 105 4.60 0.25 -0.45
CA LEU A 105 5.09 -0.40 0.78
C LEU A 105 6.52 0.05 1.14
N HIS A 106 7.37 0.22 0.12
CA HIS A 106 8.78 0.59 0.28
C HIS A 106 9.03 2.11 0.22
N ALA A 107 8.00 2.94 0.15
CA ALA A 107 8.15 4.41 0.11
C ALA A 107 8.93 4.97 1.32
N ALA A 108 8.82 4.30 2.48
CA ALA A 108 9.47 4.67 3.73
C ALA A 108 10.96 4.27 3.78
N ASP A 109 11.47 3.44 2.86
CA ASP A 109 12.87 2.97 2.90
C ASP A 109 13.89 4.11 2.79
N LYS A 110 13.48 5.25 2.20
CA LYS A 110 14.31 6.45 2.14
C LYS A 110 14.69 6.99 3.53
N TRP A 111 13.86 6.75 4.55
CA TRP A 111 14.11 7.19 5.91
C TRP A 111 15.40 6.61 6.47
N LYS A 112 15.88 5.45 5.97
CA LYS A 112 17.20 4.90 6.33
C LYS A 112 18.35 5.91 6.19
N ASN A 113 18.24 6.85 5.24
CA ASN A 113 19.27 7.85 4.97
C ASN A 113 18.82 9.30 5.28
N GLU A 114 17.59 9.51 5.72
CA GLU A 114 17.02 10.86 5.97
C GLU A 114 16.92 11.21 7.47
N GLN A 115 17.25 10.29 8.36
CA GLN A 115 17.24 10.52 9.81
C GLN A 115 18.46 9.88 10.49
N LYS A 116 18.74 10.30 11.73
CA LYS A 116 19.82 9.75 12.56
C LYS A 116 19.36 8.51 13.34
N GLN A 117 18.07 8.44 13.64
CA GLN A 117 17.42 7.40 14.40
C GLN A 117 17.37 6.10 13.60
N GLN A 118 17.23 4.98 14.30
CA GLN A 118 17.27 3.66 13.70
C GLN A 118 16.13 3.47 12.70
N PHE A 119 16.42 2.84 11.56
CA PHE A 119 15.41 2.38 10.63
C PHE A 119 15.67 0.89 10.35
N ILE A 120 14.78 0.03 10.82
CA ILE A 120 14.80 -1.42 10.57
C ILE A 120 13.57 -1.76 9.74
N SER A 121 13.79 -2.30 8.55
CA SER A 121 12.72 -2.83 7.70
C SER A 121 12.83 -4.35 7.61
N LYS A 122 11.71 -5.05 7.79
CA LYS A 122 11.60 -6.50 7.63
C LYS A 122 10.41 -6.85 6.76
N THR A 123 10.68 -7.55 5.67
CA THR A 123 9.67 -8.05 4.75
C THR A 123 9.32 -9.50 5.08
N PHE A 124 8.04 -9.84 5.01
CA PHE A 124 7.50 -11.17 5.20
C PHE A 124 6.81 -11.60 3.90
N GLU A 125 7.41 -12.56 3.21
CA GLU A 125 6.96 -12.98 1.88
C GLU A 125 5.68 -13.82 1.96
N GLY A 126 4.79 -13.65 0.98
CA GLY A 126 3.53 -14.38 0.88
C GLY A 126 2.46 -13.96 1.89
N ILE A 127 2.68 -12.86 2.63
CA ILE A 127 1.72 -12.40 3.64
C ILE A 127 0.79 -11.34 3.05
N GLU A 128 -0.50 -11.66 3.04
CA GLU A 128 -1.54 -10.75 2.59
C GLU A 128 -1.77 -9.59 3.58
N HIS A 129 -2.25 -8.47 3.06
CA HIS A 129 -2.49 -7.22 3.78
C HIS A 129 -3.25 -7.41 5.09
N THR A 130 -4.34 -8.18 5.07
CA THR A 130 -5.20 -8.40 6.25
C THR A 130 -4.62 -9.43 7.22
N LYS A 131 -3.68 -10.24 6.76
CA LYS A 131 -3.06 -11.32 7.54
C LYS A 131 -1.82 -10.86 8.31
N LEU A 132 -1.22 -9.72 7.93
CA LEU A 132 -0.07 -9.13 8.61
C LEU A 132 -0.21 -9.10 10.13
N VAL A 133 -1.35 -8.61 10.64
CA VAL A 133 -1.59 -8.42 12.09
C VAL A 133 -1.92 -9.71 12.85
N GLN A 134 -2.16 -10.82 12.14
CA GLN A 134 -2.48 -12.13 12.73
C GLN A 134 -1.34 -13.13 12.56
N HIS A 135 -0.32 -12.79 11.77
CA HIS A 135 0.75 -13.71 11.42
C HIS A 135 1.77 -13.81 12.57
N GLN A 136 1.87 -15.00 13.17
CA GLN A 136 2.66 -15.20 14.40
C GLN A 136 4.13 -14.72 14.27
N PRO A 137 4.89 -15.06 13.20
CA PRO A 137 6.24 -14.52 13.01
C PRO A 137 6.35 -12.99 12.96
N ILE A 138 5.29 -12.27 12.54
CA ILE A 138 5.25 -10.80 12.53
C ILE A 138 4.99 -10.29 13.95
N ILE A 139 4.06 -10.93 14.67
CA ILE A 139 3.79 -10.64 16.09
C ILE A 139 5.05 -10.85 16.93
N ASP A 140 5.76 -11.96 16.72
CA ASP A 140 7.01 -12.26 17.42
C ASP A 140 8.08 -11.20 17.13
N GLN A 141 8.19 -10.76 15.87
CA GLN A 141 9.10 -9.68 15.50
C GLN A 141 8.71 -8.35 16.13
N PHE A 142 7.42 -8.01 16.16
CA PHE A 142 6.92 -6.81 16.81
C PHE A 142 7.28 -6.80 18.30
N ILE A 143 7.01 -7.91 19.00
CA ILE A 143 7.37 -8.09 20.40
C ILE A 143 8.88 -7.95 20.59
N LYS A 144 9.70 -8.57 19.73
CA LYS A 144 11.16 -8.45 19.80
C LYS A 144 11.64 -7.00 19.62
N ASN A 145 10.97 -6.21 18.77
CA ASN A 145 11.30 -4.81 18.56
C ASN A 145 10.94 -3.94 19.78
N LEU A 146 9.90 -4.30 20.53
CA LEU A 146 9.52 -3.61 21.77
C LEU A 146 10.42 -3.98 22.96
N TYR A 147 10.92 -5.22 22.99
CA TYR A 147 11.76 -5.74 24.07
C TYR A 147 13.06 -6.34 23.51
N PRO A 148 14.04 -5.50 23.12
CA PRO A 148 15.35 -5.99 22.69
C PRO A 148 16.03 -6.78 23.81
N GLU A 149 16.85 -7.77 23.44
CA GLU A 149 17.52 -8.68 24.39
C GLU A 149 18.20 -7.90 25.53
N GLY A 150 17.85 -8.24 26.78
CA GLY A 150 18.23 -7.52 28.00
C GLY A 150 17.05 -6.96 28.79
N MET A 151 15.86 -6.86 28.18
CA MET A 151 14.59 -6.60 28.89
C MET A 151 13.80 -7.91 29.03
N SER A 152 13.64 -8.40 30.26
CA SER A 152 12.77 -9.54 30.55
C SER A 152 11.30 -9.14 30.36
N ALA A 153 10.64 -9.72 29.36
CA ALA A 153 9.19 -9.75 29.29
C ALA A 153 8.74 -11.22 29.28
N THR A 154 8.20 -11.69 30.41
CA THR A 154 7.53 -12.99 30.49
C THR A 154 6.19 -12.88 29.77
N ILE A 155 6.18 -13.02 28.45
CA ILE A 155 4.95 -12.98 27.66
C ILE A 155 4.38 -14.40 27.61
N ASN A 156 3.42 -14.67 28.48
CA ASN A 156 2.55 -15.84 28.37
C ASN A 156 1.57 -15.62 27.21
N LEU A 157 2.00 -15.95 25.99
CA LEU A 157 1.09 -16.05 24.85
C LEU A 157 0.22 -17.31 25.04
N LYS A 158 -0.91 -17.17 25.74
CA LYS A 158 -2.00 -18.13 25.59
C LYS A 158 -2.53 -17.94 24.18
N HIS A 159 -2.31 -18.93 23.31
CA HIS A 159 -2.99 -19.03 22.03
C HIS A 159 -4.50 -18.99 22.29
N HIS A 160 -5.12 -17.84 22.04
CA HIS A 160 -6.57 -17.75 22.00
C HIS A 160 -6.99 -18.20 20.61
N ASP A 161 -7.59 -19.38 20.52
CA ASP A 161 -8.24 -19.87 19.30
C ASP A 161 -9.36 -18.88 18.91
N PHE A 162 -9.17 -18.18 17.78
CA PHE A 162 -10.16 -17.26 17.22
C PHE A 162 -11.31 -17.96 16.49
N ASN A 163 -11.42 -19.29 16.56
CA ASN A 163 -12.44 -20.07 15.87
C ASN A 163 -13.79 -20.19 16.61
N ALA A 164 -13.95 -19.57 17.79
CA ALA A 164 -15.17 -19.71 18.60
C ALA A 164 -16.23 -18.61 18.39
N ALA A 165 -16.06 -17.69 17.44
CA ALA A 165 -16.97 -16.54 17.26
C ALA A 165 -17.79 -16.56 15.95
N LEU A 166 -17.93 -17.72 15.31
CA LEU A 166 -18.86 -17.92 14.19
C LEU A 166 -19.57 -19.28 14.34
N SER A 167 -20.58 -19.32 15.20
CA SER A 167 -21.65 -20.32 15.20
C SER A 167 -22.98 -19.65 15.50
#